data_AF-A0A2N1SCJ8-F1
#
_entry.id   AF-A0A2N1SCJ8-F1
#
_cell.length_a   1.000
_cell.length_b   1.000
_cell.length_c   1.000
_cell.angle_alpha   90.00
_cell.angle_beta   90.00
_cell.angle_gamma   90.00
#
_symmetry.space_group_name_H-M   'P 1'
#
loop_
_entity.id
_entity.type
_entity.pdbx_description
1 polymer ?
#
loop_
_entity_poly.entity_id
_entity_poly.type
_entity_poly.pdbx_seq_one_letter_code
_entity_poly.pdbx_strand_id
1 'polypeptide(L)'
;MKRTLIAVLGLSFSVSSLVAAPLPGTIEELPLFPGAVRVEEPGFEPMEGQREASFEIAESPEDVVAWYVSALASKPRTDLDAPPSISVGSFFGPMHDVTYWELDSIEDGYADRTRTYEGKWIIDQLKGKRKPMGEGYVTSASVFWVYRKAKSEYIQFNLEIMDTTFDRYMNGDPETGDGRGKKVYAESCRIRLVTEPMSGF
;
A
#
# COMPACT_ATOMS: atom_id res chain seq x y z
N MET A 1 -43.40 39.16 21.95
CA MET A 1 -42.75 39.38 20.65
C MET A 1 -41.25 39.51 20.84
N LYS A 2 -40.46 38.58 20.29
CA LYS A 2 -39.09 38.76 19.80
C LYS A 2 -38.71 37.45 19.08
N ARG A 3 -38.60 37.55 17.75
CA ARG A 3 -38.19 36.49 16.83
C ARG A 3 -36.66 36.48 16.82
N THR A 4 -36.02 35.32 16.89
CA THR A 4 -34.59 35.21 16.54
C THR A 4 -34.37 34.00 15.65
N LEU A 5 -33.59 34.26 14.61
CA LEU A 5 -33.40 33.50 13.39
C LEU A 5 -32.74 32.13 13.55
N ILE A 6 -33.08 31.30 12.58
CA ILE A 6 -32.51 30.02 12.17
C ILE A 6 -31.12 30.22 11.54
N ALA A 7 -30.18 29.30 11.80
CA ALA A 7 -29.07 29.01 10.91
C ALA A 7 -29.00 27.49 10.67
N VAL A 8 -29.59 27.02 9.57
CA VAL A 8 -29.39 25.65 9.06
C VAL A 8 -28.09 25.66 8.28
N LEU A 9 -27.04 25.12 8.88
CA LEU A 9 -25.77 24.87 8.22
C LEU A 9 -25.96 23.66 7.30
N GLY A 10 -26.24 23.92 6.02
CA GLY A 10 -26.29 22.87 5.00
C GLY A 10 -24.88 22.38 4.68
N LEU A 11 -24.51 21.22 5.22
CA LEU A 11 -23.36 20.46 4.72
C LEU A 11 -23.73 19.88 3.35
N SER A 12 -23.32 20.58 2.29
CA SER A 12 -23.31 20.02 0.94
C SER A 12 -22.12 19.06 0.83
N PHE A 13 -22.34 17.78 1.10
CA PHE A 13 -21.42 16.71 0.70
C PHE A 13 -21.51 16.58 -0.82
N SER A 14 -20.56 17.18 -1.54
CA SER A 14 -20.35 16.90 -2.96
C SER A 14 -19.89 15.45 -3.08
N VAL A 15 -20.80 14.57 -3.49
CA VAL A 15 -20.47 13.20 -3.89
C VAL A 15 -19.78 13.29 -5.23
N SER A 16 -18.45 13.49 -5.22
CA SER A 16 -17.62 13.33 -6.41
C SER A 16 -17.75 11.88 -6.85
N SER A 17 -18.50 11.66 -7.94
CA SER A 17 -18.53 10.37 -8.60
C SER A 17 -17.13 10.12 -9.13
N LEU A 18 -16.37 9.26 -8.45
CA LEU A 18 -15.08 8.75 -8.92
C LEU A 18 -15.35 7.95 -10.19
N VAL A 19 -15.31 8.61 -11.35
CA VAL A 19 -15.09 7.91 -12.61
C VAL A 19 -13.73 7.27 -12.48
N ALA A 20 -13.68 5.94 -12.55
CA ALA A 20 -12.41 5.22 -12.54
C ALA A 20 -11.53 5.80 -13.65
N ALA A 21 -10.40 6.38 -13.26
CA ALA A 21 -9.43 6.91 -14.19
C ALA A 21 -8.94 5.76 -15.10
N PRO A 22 -8.56 6.05 -16.37
CA PRO A 22 -7.87 5.05 -17.16
C PRO A 22 -6.66 4.53 -16.38
N LEU A 23 -6.41 3.22 -16.46
CA LEU A 23 -5.26 2.63 -15.78
C LEU A 23 -3.98 3.27 -16.31
N PRO A 24 -3.00 3.53 -15.43
CA PRO A 24 -1.76 4.16 -15.82
C PRO A 24 -0.92 3.21 -16.69
N GLY A 25 -0.44 3.75 -17.80
CA GLY A 25 0.50 3.10 -18.72
C GLY A 25 1.96 3.45 -18.44
N THR A 26 2.21 4.35 -17.47
CA THR A 26 3.55 4.67 -16.93
C THR A 26 3.48 4.91 -15.42
N ILE A 27 4.64 4.97 -14.76
CA ILE A 27 4.72 5.27 -13.32
C ILE A 27 4.16 6.66 -13.01
N GLU A 28 4.42 7.64 -13.87
CA GLU A 28 4.05 9.04 -13.68
C GLU A 28 2.53 9.29 -13.75
N GLU A 29 1.79 8.37 -14.39
CA GLU A 29 0.34 8.44 -14.51
C GLU A 29 -0.38 7.82 -13.30
N LEU A 30 0.33 7.11 -12.42
CA LEU A 30 -0.27 6.46 -11.26
C LEU A 30 -0.85 7.52 -10.30
N PRO A 31 -2.14 7.41 -9.91
CA PRO A 31 -2.67 8.26 -8.86
C PRO A 31 -1.93 7.96 -7.54
N LEU A 32 -1.35 9.00 -6.95
CA LEU A 32 -0.67 8.91 -5.66
C LEU A 32 -1.65 9.16 -4.52
N PHE A 33 -1.53 8.35 -3.46
CA PHE A 33 -2.29 8.57 -2.24
C PHE A 33 -2.00 9.97 -1.68
N PRO A 34 -3.01 10.73 -1.22
CA PRO A 34 -2.80 12.07 -0.68
C PRO A 34 -1.80 12.08 0.49
N GLY A 35 -0.76 12.92 0.40
CA GLY A 35 0.27 13.01 1.44
C GLY A 35 1.43 12.03 1.25
N ALA A 36 1.45 11.22 0.19
CA ALA A 36 2.61 10.42 -0.18
C ALA A 36 3.85 11.29 -0.44
N VAL A 37 4.95 10.95 0.24
CA VAL A 37 6.25 11.63 0.09
C VAL A 37 7.22 10.67 -0.57
N ARG A 38 7.80 11.08 -1.71
CA ARG A 38 8.77 10.24 -2.43
C ARG A 38 10.02 10.02 -1.58
N VAL A 39 10.50 8.78 -1.55
CA VAL A 39 11.74 8.39 -0.87
C VAL A 39 12.66 7.67 -1.85
N GLU A 40 13.96 7.78 -1.61
CA GLU A 40 14.96 7.00 -2.35
C GLU A 40 15.20 5.69 -1.60
N GLU A 41 15.15 4.57 -2.33
CA GLU A 41 15.55 3.28 -1.78
C GLU A 41 17.03 3.02 -2.10
N PRO A 42 17.90 2.95 -1.07
CA PRO A 42 19.30 2.61 -1.29
C PRO A 42 19.43 1.14 -1.70
N GLY A 43 20.26 0.87 -2.71
CA GLY A 43 20.62 -0.49 -3.12
C GLY A 43 19.72 -1.13 -4.17
N PHE A 44 18.78 -0.39 -4.75
CA PHE A 44 18.06 -0.86 -5.93
C PHE A 44 18.88 -0.65 -7.22
N GLU A 45 19.22 -1.75 -7.88
CA GLU A 45 19.81 -1.75 -9.22
C GLU A 45 18.75 -2.24 -10.23
N PRO A 46 18.06 -1.32 -10.95
CA PRO A 46 17.01 -1.71 -11.88
C PRO A 46 17.58 -2.58 -13.01
N MET A 47 16.87 -3.64 -13.35
CA MET A 47 17.10 -4.36 -14.60
C MET A 47 16.82 -3.43 -15.80
N GLU A 48 17.36 -3.77 -16.98
CA GLU A 48 17.12 -3.00 -18.19
C GLU A 48 15.61 -2.83 -18.45
N GLY A 49 15.16 -1.57 -18.58
CA GLY A 49 13.76 -1.24 -18.80
C GLY A 49 12.88 -1.25 -17.54
N GLN A 50 13.39 -1.70 -16.40
CA GLN A 50 12.70 -1.61 -15.11
C GLN A 50 12.68 -0.17 -14.62
N ARG A 51 11.57 0.22 -13.98
CA ARG A 51 11.43 1.51 -13.29
C ARG A 51 10.88 1.25 -11.90
N GLU A 52 11.28 2.10 -10.97
CA GLU A 52 10.81 2.04 -9.60
C GLU A 52 10.56 3.44 -9.03
N ALA A 53 9.55 3.54 -8.17
CA ALA A 53 9.36 4.68 -7.29
C ALA A 53 8.78 4.24 -5.94
N SER A 54 9.36 4.73 -4.86
CA SER A 54 8.88 4.46 -3.50
C SER A 54 8.42 5.73 -2.80
N PHE A 55 7.42 5.57 -1.94
CA PHE A 55 6.78 6.65 -1.20
C PHE A 55 6.49 6.23 0.23
N GLU A 56 6.63 7.15 1.17
CA GLU A 56 6.18 7.00 2.55
C GLU A 56 4.90 7.79 2.80
N ILE A 57 4.02 7.21 3.60
CA ILE A 57 2.71 7.76 3.97
C ILE A 57 2.52 7.59 5.47
N ALA A 58 2.03 8.63 6.14
CA ALA A 58 1.70 8.62 7.56
C ALA A 58 0.21 8.28 7.79
N GLU A 59 -0.23 7.15 7.21
CA GLU A 59 -1.61 6.64 7.31
C GLU A 59 -1.60 5.13 7.50
N SER A 60 -2.75 4.58 7.91
CA SER A 60 -2.93 3.14 8.08
C SER A 60 -2.83 2.41 6.71
N PRO A 61 -2.20 1.23 6.66
CA PRO A 61 -2.21 0.38 5.47
C PRO A 61 -3.63 0.04 5.00
N GLU A 62 -4.61 -0.11 5.89
CA GLU A 62 -6.01 -0.37 5.49
C GLU A 62 -6.59 0.77 4.65
N ASP A 63 -6.39 2.01 5.06
CA ASP A 63 -6.91 3.17 4.35
C ASP A 63 -6.20 3.34 2.99
N VAL A 64 -4.88 3.11 2.96
CA VAL A 64 -4.10 3.15 1.71
C VAL A 64 -4.55 2.05 0.74
N VAL A 65 -4.72 0.81 1.20
CA VAL A 65 -5.22 -0.30 0.37
C VAL A 65 -6.63 -0.01 -0.13
N ALA A 66 -7.55 0.39 0.74
CA ALA A 66 -8.92 0.70 0.35
C ALA A 66 -8.98 1.80 -0.70
N TRP A 67 -8.12 2.82 -0.57
CA TRP A 67 -8.01 3.89 -1.55
C TRP A 67 -7.52 3.38 -2.90
N TYR A 68 -6.44 2.60 -2.97
CA TYR A 68 -5.94 2.07 -4.25
C TYR A 68 -6.90 1.08 -4.91
N VAL A 69 -7.56 0.24 -4.11
CA VAL A 69 -8.61 -0.67 -4.61
C VAL A 69 -9.73 0.13 -5.27
N SER A 70 -10.16 1.22 -4.63
CA SER A 70 -11.19 2.09 -5.19
C SER A 70 -10.69 2.90 -6.40
N ALA A 71 -9.51 3.51 -6.31
CA ALA A 71 -8.97 4.42 -7.31
C ALA A 71 -8.66 3.70 -8.63
N LEU A 72 -8.14 2.47 -8.54
CA LEU A 72 -7.80 1.63 -9.69
C LEU A 72 -8.94 0.66 -10.07
N ALA A 73 -10.04 0.65 -9.32
CA ALA A 73 -11.12 -0.32 -9.46
C ALA A 73 -10.60 -1.78 -9.49
N SER A 74 -9.62 -2.09 -8.64
CA SER A 74 -8.97 -3.40 -8.64
C SER A 74 -9.85 -4.47 -8.02
N LYS A 75 -9.71 -5.70 -8.51
CA LYS A 75 -10.49 -6.85 -8.06
C LYS A 75 -9.60 -7.83 -7.31
N PRO A 76 -10.14 -8.61 -6.35
CA PRO A 76 -9.35 -9.68 -5.73
C PRO A 76 -8.75 -10.60 -6.78
N ARG A 77 -7.51 -11.03 -6.57
CA ARG A 77 -6.82 -11.98 -7.44
C ARG A 77 -7.57 -13.32 -7.42
N THR A 78 -7.84 -13.87 -8.60
CA THR A 78 -8.53 -15.17 -8.77
C THR A 78 -7.73 -16.15 -9.62
N ASP A 79 -6.39 -16.13 -9.50
CA ASP A 79 -5.46 -17.09 -10.11
C ASP A 79 -5.41 -17.13 -11.65
N LEU A 80 -5.63 -16.00 -12.32
CA LEU A 80 -5.56 -15.93 -13.78
C LEU A 80 -4.19 -15.40 -14.23
N ASP A 81 -3.43 -16.25 -14.93
CA ASP A 81 -2.36 -15.78 -15.82
C ASP A 81 -2.94 -14.73 -16.79
N ALA A 82 -2.12 -13.74 -17.16
CA ALA A 82 -2.54 -12.78 -18.17
C ALA A 82 -2.96 -13.53 -19.44
N PRO A 83 -4.18 -13.30 -19.97
CA PRO A 83 -4.63 -14.00 -21.16
C PRO A 83 -3.66 -13.67 -22.30
N PRO A 84 -3.29 -14.65 -23.14
CA PRO A 84 -2.29 -14.47 -24.21
C PRO A 84 -2.72 -13.46 -25.30
N SER A 85 -3.90 -12.86 -25.18
CA SER A 85 -4.53 -12.02 -26.21
C SER A 85 -5.06 -10.68 -25.70
N ILE A 86 -4.32 -9.95 -24.86
CA ILE A 86 -4.64 -8.54 -24.61
C ILE A 86 -4.35 -7.71 -25.87
N SER A 87 -5.22 -6.77 -26.27
CA SER A 87 -5.00 -5.92 -27.44
C SER A 87 -3.91 -4.88 -27.19
N VAL A 88 -3.22 -4.41 -28.25
CA VAL A 88 -2.28 -3.28 -28.14
C VAL A 88 -3.04 -2.05 -27.63
N GLY A 89 -2.46 -1.34 -26.67
CA GLY A 89 -3.08 -0.21 -25.99
C GLY A 89 -4.10 -0.61 -24.91
N SER A 90 -4.20 -1.89 -24.56
CA SER A 90 -5.14 -2.40 -23.55
C SER A 90 -4.44 -2.97 -22.33
N PHE A 91 -5.23 -3.13 -21.26
CA PHE A 91 -4.78 -3.60 -19.96
C PHE A 91 -5.40 -4.94 -19.59
N PHE A 92 -4.70 -5.72 -18.78
CA PHE A 92 -5.25 -6.83 -18.01
C PHE A 92 -5.08 -6.56 -16.52
N GLY A 93 -6.15 -6.78 -15.73
CA GLY A 93 -6.24 -6.32 -14.35
C GLY A 93 -6.99 -4.97 -14.24
N PRO A 94 -6.79 -4.19 -13.15
CA PRO A 94 -5.89 -4.50 -12.05
C PRO A 94 -6.51 -5.51 -11.08
N MET A 95 -5.66 -6.36 -10.55
CA MET A 95 -6.01 -7.31 -9.50
C MET A 95 -5.23 -6.99 -8.24
N HIS A 96 -5.76 -7.38 -7.08
CA HIS A 96 -5.09 -7.17 -5.81
C HIS A 96 -5.05 -8.43 -4.96
N ASP A 97 -4.03 -8.49 -4.12
CA ASP A 97 -3.87 -9.47 -3.06
C ASP A 97 -3.55 -8.73 -1.75
N VAL A 98 -4.09 -9.19 -0.63
CA VAL A 98 -3.96 -8.53 0.67
C VAL A 98 -3.53 -9.56 1.70
N THR A 99 -2.40 -9.30 2.35
CA THR A 99 -1.87 -10.11 3.43
C THR A 99 -2.18 -9.45 4.77
N TYR A 100 -2.67 -10.25 5.71
CA TYR A 100 -3.04 -9.79 7.04
C TYR A 100 -2.06 -10.27 8.11
N TRP A 101 -1.97 -9.50 9.19
CA TRP A 101 -1.26 -9.89 10.39
C TRP A 101 -1.93 -11.13 11.00
N GLU A 102 -1.16 -12.20 11.14
CA GLU A 102 -1.56 -13.36 11.93
C GLU A 102 -1.29 -13.08 13.41
N LEU A 103 -2.29 -12.55 14.12
CA LEU A 103 -2.10 -12.05 15.49
C LEU A 103 -1.59 -13.12 16.47
N ASP A 104 -1.96 -14.38 16.26
CA ASP A 104 -1.52 -15.50 17.11
C ASP A 104 -0.07 -15.92 16.82
N SER A 105 0.49 -15.48 15.70
CA SER A 105 1.87 -15.72 15.26
C SER A 105 2.83 -14.61 15.69
N ILE A 106 2.33 -13.53 16.31
CA ILE A 106 3.16 -12.40 16.77
C ILE A 106 3.78 -12.74 18.13
N GLU A 107 5.09 -13.02 18.12
CA GLU A 107 5.89 -13.35 19.30
C GLU A 107 6.76 -12.17 19.80
N ASP A 108 7.38 -12.32 20.97
CA ASP A 108 8.43 -11.39 21.43
C ASP A 108 9.72 -11.63 20.61
N GLY A 109 10.39 -10.55 20.19
CA GLY A 109 11.66 -10.61 19.47
C GLY A 109 12.86 -10.73 20.41
N TYR A 110 13.88 -11.49 20.02
CA TYR A 110 15.11 -11.67 20.80
C TYR A 110 16.37 -11.59 19.95
N ALA A 111 17.41 -10.94 20.48
CA ALA A 111 18.79 -10.97 19.99
C ALA A 111 19.71 -11.34 21.16
N ASP A 112 20.50 -12.41 21.02
CA ASP A 112 21.41 -12.92 22.07
C ASP A 112 20.77 -13.02 23.47
N ARG A 113 19.55 -13.60 23.53
CA ARG A 113 18.71 -13.74 24.74
C ARG A 113 18.23 -12.43 25.36
N THR A 114 18.51 -11.30 24.72
CA THR A 114 17.96 -9.99 25.08
C THR A 114 16.71 -9.75 24.26
N ARG A 115 15.59 -9.47 24.93
CA ARG A 115 14.35 -9.10 24.23
C ARG A 115 14.54 -7.76 23.51
N THR A 116 14.28 -7.74 22.21
CA THR A 116 14.38 -6.55 21.35
C THR A 116 13.03 -5.86 21.17
N TYR A 117 11.94 -6.63 21.11
CA TYR A 117 10.57 -6.09 21.06
C TYR A 117 9.56 -7.03 21.74
N GLU A 118 8.39 -6.49 22.07
CA GLU A 118 7.28 -7.19 22.73
C GLU A 118 6.13 -7.39 21.76
N GLY A 119 5.84 -8.64 21.38
CA GLY A 119 4.76 -8.97 20.46
C GLY A 119 3.40 -8.57 20.99
N LYS A 120 3.19 -8.73 22.31
CA LYS A 120 1.97 -8.27 22.99
C LYS A 120 1.70 -6.78 22.77
N TRP A 121 2.75 -5.94 22.78
CA TRP A 121 2.56 -4.50 22.58
C TRP A 121 2.07 -4.19 21.17
N ILE A 122 2.60 -4.88 20.15
CA ILE A 122 2.15 -4.77 18.76
C ILE A 122 0.67 -5.17 18.64
N ILE A 123 0.30 -6.33 19.20
CA ILE A 123 -1.11 -6.81 19.21
C ILE A 123 -2.03 -5.78 19.89
N ASP A 124 -1.61 -5.22 21.02
CA ASP A 124 -2.40 -4.21 21.75
C ASP A 124 -2.56 -2.92 20.92
N GLN A 125 -1.56 -2.51 20.15
CA GLN A 125 -1.67 -1.35 19.24
C GLN A 125 -2.61 -1.65 18.07
N LEU A 126 -2.43 -2.80 17.39
CA LEU A 126 -3.30 -3.22 16.29
C LEU A 126 -4.77 -3.21 16.74
N LYS A 127 -5.10 -3.88 17.85
CA LYS A 127 -6.47 -3.97 18.38
C LYS A 127 -7.01 -2.66 18.94
N GLY A 128 -6.14 -1.81 19.48
CA GLY A 128 -6.53 -0.59 20.19
C GLY A 128 -6.61 0.65 19.31
N LYS A 129 -5.96 0.64 18.14
CA LYS A 129 -5.77 1.84 17.29
C LYS A 129 -6.21 1.67 15.85
N ARG A 130 -6.07 0.47 15.27
CA ARG A 130 -6.44 0.23 13.87
C ARG A 130 -7.86 -0.28 13.74
N LYS A 131 -8.44 -0.01 12.57
CA LYS A 131 -9.68 -0.63 12.13
C LYS A 131 -9.32 -1.75 11.14
N PRO A 132 -9.74 -3.01 11.38
CA PRO A 132 -9.44 -4.09 10.45
C PRO A 132 -10.15 -3.89 9.10
N MET A 133 -9.56 -4.45 8.05
CA MET A 133 -10.09 -4.50 6.68
C MET A 133 -10.23 -5.96 6.27
N GLY A 134 -11.42 -6.39 5.86
CA GLY A 134 -11.63 -7.79 5.46
C GLY A 134 -11.36 -8.74 6.62
N GLU A 135 -10.36 -9.61 6.47
CA GLU A 135 -10.06 -10.69 7.41
C GLU A 135 -9.19 -10.25 8.61
N GLY A 136 -8.56 -9.07 8.57
CA GLY A 136 -7.68 -8.65 9.66
C GLY A 136 -7.05 -7.27 9.51
N TYR A 137 -5.90 -7.10 10.14
CA TYR A 137 -5.07 -5.89 10.00
C TYR A 137 -4.08 -6.10 8.87
N VAL A 138 -3.98 -5.17 7.93
CA VAL A 138 -3.14 -5.34 6.75
C VAL A 138 -1.67 -5.25 7.13
N THR A 139 -0.89 -6.27 6.76
CA THR A 139 0.58 -6.24 6.82
C THR A 139 1.16 -5.81 5.48
N SER A 140 0.58 -6.29 4.38
CA SER A 140 0.95 -5.85 3.05
C SER A 140 -0.19 -6.08 2.06
N ALA A 141 -0.12 -5.42 0.91
CA ALA A 141 -0.96 -5.71 -0.23
C ALA A 141 -0.18 -5.48 -1.52
N SER A 142 -0.63 -6.12 -2.59
CA SER A 142 -0.15 -5.83 -3.94
C SER A 142 -1.33 -5.53 -4.85
N VAL A 143 -1.15 -4.58 -5.78
CA VAL A 143 -2.05 -4.34 -6.90
C VAL A 143 -1.23 -4.47 -8.18
N PHE A 144 -1.66 -5.34 -9.09
CA PHE A 144 -0.90 -5.63 -10.31
C PHE A 144 -1.78 -5.55 -11.56
N TRP A 145 -1.17 -5.12 -12.66
CA TRP A 145 -1.78 -5.13 -13.99
C TRP A 145 -0.71 -5.24 -15.07
N VAL A 146 -1.14 -5.62 -16.28
CA VAL A 146 -0.28 -5.71 -17.46
C VAL A 146 -0.79 -4.75 -18.52
N TYR A 147 0.11 -4.00 -19.14
CA TYR A 147 -0.17 -3.12 -20.28
C TYR A 147 0.53 -3.66 -21.53
N ARG A 148 -0.23 -3.89 -22.62
CA ARG A 148 0.36 -4.21 -23.92
C ARG A 148 0.64 -2.94 -24.69
N LYS A 149 1.87 -2.45 -24.58
CA LYS A 149 2.29 -1.22 -25.24
C LYS A 149 2.48 -1.40 -26.76
N ALA A 150 2.98 -2.55 -27.20
CA ALA A 150 3.14 -2.89 -28.61
C ALA A 150 2.91 -4.39 -28.86
N LYS A 151 3.02 -4.84 -30.11
CA LYS A 151 2.73 -6.23 -30.51
C LYS A 151 3.50 -7.27 -29.68
N SER A 152 4.74 -6.97 -29.31
CA SER A 152 5.64 -7.83 -28.53
C SER A 152 6.22 -7.10 -27.31
N GLU A 153 5.57 -6.03 -26.86
CA GLU A 153 6.03 -5.22 -25.73
C GLU A 153 4.93 -5.19 -24.67
N TYR A 154 5.23 -5.79 -23.53
CA TYR A 154 4.37 -5.89 -22.36
C TYR A 154 5.08 -5.23 -21.18
N ILE A 155 4.34 -4.45 -20.41
CA ILE A 155 4.82 -3.84 -19.18
C ILE A 155 3.94 -4.36 -18.05
N GLN A 156 4.53 -5.04 -17.09
CA GLN A 156 3.88 -5.36 -15.84
C GLN A 156 4.05 -4.21 -14.87
N PHE A 157 3.00 -3.90 -14.14
CA PHE A 157 2.99 -2.97 -13.02
C PHE A 157 2.72 -3.75 -11.75
N ASN A 158 3.51 -3.50 -10.72
CA ASN A 158 3.32 -4.01 -9.38
C ASN A 158 3.36 -2.82 -8.42
N LEU A 159 2.24 -2.56 -7.77
CA LEU A 159 2.12 -1.60 -6.68
C LEU A 159 2.05 -2.38 -5.37
N GLU A 160 3.08 -2.26 -4.57
CA GLU A 160 3.22 -2.90 -3.26
C GLU A 160 2.91 -1.87 -2.18
N ILE A 161 2.11 -2.26 -1.19
CA ILE A 161 1.73 -1.48 -0.01
C ILE A 161 2.21 -2.28 1.19
N MET A 162 3.05 -1.69 2.03
CA MET A 162 3.69 -2.37 3.17
C MET A 162 3.44 -1.61 4.46
N ASP A 163 3.03 -2.31 5.51
CA ASP A 163 2.94 -1.78 6.86
C ASP A 163 4.34 -1.57 7.43
N THR A 164 4.72 -0.31 7.65
CA THR A 164 6.00 0.08 8.24
C THR A 164 5.83 0.66 9.65
N THR A 165 4.62 0.57 10.22
CA THR A 165 4.25 1.13 11.53
C THR A 165 5.16 0.63 12.65
N PHE A 166 5.58 -0.64 12.58
CA PHE A 166 6.34 -1.29 13.64
C PHE A 166 7.83 -1.49 13.30
N ASP A 167 8.29 -1.08 12.11
CA ASP A 167 9.66 -1.34 11.65
C ASP A 167 10.70 -0.80 12.62
N ARG A 168 10.55 0.46 13.06
CA ARG A 168 11.45 1.07 14.05
C ARG A 168 11.41 0.35 15.39
N TYR A 169 10.27 -0.21 15.76
CA TYR A 169 10.14 -0.97 17.00
C TYR A 169 10.83 -2.34 16.90
N MET A 170 10.61 -3.04 15.80
CA MET A 170 11.05 -4.43 15.59
C MET A 170 12.52 -4.53 15.16
N ASN A 171 12.99 -3.59 14.33
CA ASN A 171 14.35 -3.63 13.75
C ASN A 171 15.34 -2.73 14.49
N GLY A 172 14.89 -2.03 15.53
CA GLY A 172 15.69 -1.09 16.32
C GLY A 172 15.74 0.31 15.72
N ASP A 173 16.15 1.28 16.55
CA ASP A 173 16.36 2.65 16.12
C ASP A 173 17.81 2.79 15.60
N PRO A 174 18.03 2.98 14.29
CA PRO A 174 19.37 3.06 13.70
C PRO A 174 20.19 4.24 14.25
N GLU A 175 19.54 5.26 14.81
CA GLU A 175 20.22 6.39 15.43
C GLU A 175 20.81 6.05 16.81
N THR A 176 20.25 5.05 17.49
CA THR A 176 20.65 4.67 18.86
C THR A 176 21.59 3.47 18.90
N GLY A 177 21.54 2.58 17.91
CA GLY A 177 22.40 1.41 17.80
C GLY A 177 22.24 0.36 18.92
N ASP A 178 21.24 0.50 19.80
CA ASP A 178 21.05 -0.36 20.97
C ASP A 178 20.21 -1.63 20.70
N GLY A 179 19.74 -1.78 19.45
CA GLY A 179 18.93 -2.92 19.00
C GLY A 179 17.52 -2.98 19.64
N ARG A 180 17.10 -1.95 20.39
CA ARG A 180 15.79 -1.89 21.03
C ARG A 180 15.02 -0.71 20.47
N GLY A 181 14.01 -1.00 19.66
CA GLY A 181 13.14 0.04 19.17
C GLY A 181 12.36 0.72 20.30
N LYS A 182 12.14 2.03 20.19
CA LYS A 182 11.25 2.74 21.11
C LYS A 182 9.79 2.36 20.83
N LYS A 183 9.00 2.14 21.88
CA LYS A 183 7.54 1.95 21.80
C LYS A 183 6.84 3.26 21.41
N VAL A 184 6.93 3.60 20.14
CA VAL A 184 6.24 4.74 19.54
C VAL A 184 5.29 4.18 18.49
N TYR A 185 3.99 4.40 18.69
CA TYR A 185 3.00 4.06 17.70
C TYR A 185 2.73 5.28 16.83
N ALA A 186 3.05 5.16 15.56
CA ALA A 186 2.69 6.12 14.52
C ALA A 186 2.43 5.29 13.25
N GLU A 187 1.19 5.35 12.76
CA GLU A 187 0.83 4.64 11.54
C GLU A 187 1.73 5.11 10.40
N SER A 188 2.29 4.13 9.71
CA SER A 188 3.16 4.37 8.58
C SER A 188 3.01 3.25 7.59
N CYS A 189 2.96 3.64 6.33
CA CYS A 189 2.90 2.75 5.21
C CYS A 189 3.96 3.17 4.19
N ARG A 190 4.59 2.19 3.55
CA ARG A 190 5.39 2.41 2.35
C ARG A 190 4.64 1.90 1.13
N ILE A 191 4.67 2.68 0.06
CA ILE A 191 4.27 2.24 -1.27
C ILE A 191 5.52 2.07 -2.10
N ARG A 192 5.63 0.95 -2.80
CA ARG A 192 6.65 0.72 -3.80
C ARG A 192 5.97 0.38 -5.11
N LEU A 193 6.29 1.12 -6.17
CA LEU A 193 5.79 0.89 -7.50
C LEU A 193 6.94 0.42 -8.37
N VAL A 194 6.77 -0.75 -8.99
CA VAL A 194 7.74 -1.33 -9.89
C VAL A 194 7.07 -1.58 -11.24
N THR A 195 7.76 -1.22 -12.33
CA THR A 195 7.36 -1.63 -13.67
C THR A 195 8.44 -2.47 -14.31
N GLU A 196 8.05 -3.59 -14.93
CA GLU A 196 8.97 -4.54 -15.52
C GLU A 196 8.57 -4.86 -16.96
N PRO A 197 9.51 -4.83 -17.92
CA PRO A 197 9.25 -5.37 -19.24
C PRO A 197 9.09 -6.88 -19.14
N MET A 198 7.99 -7.42 -19.66
CA MET A 198 7.79 -8.87 -19.69
C MET A 198 8.37 -9.44 -20.99
N SER A 199 9.24 -10.44 -20.86
CA SER A 199 9.73 -11.23 -21.99
C SER A 199 8.97 -12.56 -22.07
N GLY A 200 8.52 -12.96 -23.26
CA GLY A 200 8.03 -14.33 -23.50
C GLY A 200 6.52 -14.58 -23.46
N PHE A 201 5.67 -13.59 -23.73
CA PHE A 201 4.28 -13.83 -24.17
C PHE A 201 4.17 -14.03 -25.68
#